data_AF-A0A9X4JFA6-F1
#
_entry.id   AF-A0A9X4JFA6-F1
#
_cell.length_a   1.000
_cell.length_b   1.000
_cell.length_c   1.000
_cell.angle_alpha   90.00
_cell.angle_beta   90.00
_cell.angle_gamma   90.00
#
_symmetry.space_group_name_H-M   'P 1'
#
loop_
_entity.id
_entity.type
_entity.pdbx_description
1 polymer ?
#
loop_
_entity_poly.entity_id
_entity_poly.type
_entity_poly.pdbx_seq_one_letter_code
_entity_poly.pdbx_strand_id
1 'polypeptide(L)'
;MPIKKLNGWLFSINPNKVRADLKQRLEEYQEECFLALWDYWTEGVARRDEVKNKTEAWKVKMADYKTRSSQKGKDLNNCKKEKAELEREFAQIQQMDLFLDI
;
A
#
# COMPACT_ATOMS: atom_id res chain seq x y z
N MET A 1 23.49 -7.81 1.73
CA MET A 1 22.49 -8.46 2.60
C MET A 1 21.13 -8.39 1.94
N PRO A 2 20.30 -9.44 1.97
CA PRO A 2 18.95 -9.39 1.38
C PRO A 2 18.05 -8.39 2.12
N ILE A 3 17.26 -7.59 1.39
CA ILE A 3 16.38 -6.56 1.97
C ILE A 3 15.39 -7.13 3.01
N LYS A 4 14.91 -8.36 2.78
CA LYS A 4 14.01 -9.08 3.69
C LYS A 4 14.62 -9.36 5.07
N LYS A 5 15.94 -9.26 5.22
CA LYS A 5 16.67 -9.48 6.48
C LYS A 5 17.15 -8.16 7.12
N LEU A 6 16.88 -7.01 6.52
CA LEU A 6 17.39 -5.71 6.96
C LEU A 6 17.01 -5.42 8.41
N ASN A 7 15.72 -5.51 8.75
CA ASN A 7 15.25 -5.21 10.11
C ASN A 7 15.83 -6.18 11.15
N GLY A 8 15.93 -7.47 10.82
CA GLY A 8 16.57 -8.45 11.71
C GLY A 8 18.05 -8.16 11.96
N TRP A 9 18.79 -7.70 10.95
CA TRP A 9 20.15 -7.23 11.14
C TRP A 9 20.21 -5.93 11.93
N LEU A 10 19.40 -4.93 11.58
CA LEU A 10 19.35 -3.62 12.25
C LEU A 10 19.12 -3.78 13.75
N PHE A 11 18.14 -4.59 14.15
CA PHE A 11 17.82 -4.85 15.56
C PHE A 11 18.82 -5.75 16.27
N SER A 12 19.70 -6.44 15.53
CA SER A 12 20.81 -7.20 16.13
C SER A 12 22.00 -6.32 16.53
N ILE A 13 22.05 -5.07 16.06
CA ILE A 13 23.14 -4.14 16.39
C ILE A 13 22.94 -3.64 17.83
N ASN A 14 23.95 -3.89 18.68
CA ASN A 14 24.00 -3.34 20.04
C ASN A 14 24.53 -1.90 20.00
N PRO A 15 23.75 -0.87 20.37
CA PRO A 15 24.17 0.53 20.32
C PRO A 15 25.42 0.83 21.15
N ASN A 16 25.66 0.08 22.24
CA ASN A 16 26.86 0.26 23.09
C ASN A 16 28.15 -0.27 22.44
N LYS A 17 28.04 -1.00 21.32
CA LYS A 17 29.19 -1.46 20.51
C LYS A 17 29.37 -0.64 19.24
N VAL A 18 28.70 0.51 19.15
CA VAL A 18 28.80 1.45 18.03
C VAL A 18 29.55 2.70 18.47
N ARG A 19 30.18 3.39 17.52
CA ARG A 19 30.88 4.66 17.75
C ARG A 19 29.92 5.68 18.39
N ALA A 20 30.41 6.41 19.38
CA ALA A 20 29.55 7.25 20.24
C ALA A 20 28.76 8.33 19.48
N ASP A 21 29.32 8.88 18.40
CA ASP A 21 28.67 9.84 17.50
C ASP A 21 27.51 9.26 16.68
N LEU A 22 27.45 7.93 16.52
CA LEU A 22 26.41 7.24 15.75
C LEU A 22 25.36 6.57 16.65
N LYS A 23 25.68 6.37 17.93
CA LYS A 23 24.83 5.63 18.87
C LYS A 23 23.41 6.20 18.94
N GLN A 24 23.29 7.49 19.18
CA GLN A 24 21.99 8.16 19.32
C GLN A 24 21.14 7.99 18.04
N ARG A 25 21.74 8.25 16.87
CA ARG A 25 21.04 8.13 15.59
C ARG A 25 20.59 6.69 15.29
N LEU A 26 21.36 5.70 15.73
CA LEU A 26 20.97 4.30 15.61
C LEU A 26 19.79 3.97 16.53
N GLU A 27 19.82 4.44 17.78
CA GLU A 27 18.74 4.23 18.75
C GLU A 27 17.43 4.87 18.27
N GLU A 28 17.49 6.13 17.79
CA GLU A 28 16.35 6.83 17.19
C GLU A 28 15.78 6.06 16.01
N TYR A 29 16.63 5.59 15.09
CA TYR A 29 16.17 4.85 13.93
C TYR A 29 15.60 3.46 14.28
N GLN A 30 16.18 2.77 15.26
CA GLN A 30 15.61 1.51 15.78
C GLN A 30 14.23 1.74 16.38
N GLU A 31 14.05 2.82 17.15
CA GLU A 31 12.77 3.20 17.77
C GLU A 31 11.71 3.54 16.74
N GLU A 32 12.03 4.36 15.72
CA GLU A 32 11.13 4.67 14.60
C GLU A 32 10.63 3.40 13.89
N CYS A 33 11.53 2.42 13.69
CA CYS A 33 11.16 1.14 13.10
C CYS A 33 10.22 0.33 14.01
N PHE A 34 10.42 0.37 15.33
CA PHE A 34 9.53 -0.30 16.28
C PHE A 34 8.16 0.35 16.32
N LEU A 35 8.08 1.68 16.30
CA LEU A 35 6.82 2.41 16.22
C LEU A 35 6.07 2.06 14.93
N ALA A 36 6.73 2.11 13.78
CA ALA A 36 6.10 1.74 12.51
C ALA A 36 5.58 0.28 12.50
N LEU A 37 6.31 -0.65 13.12
CA LEU A 37 5.86 -2.03 13.29
C LEU A 37 4.68 -2.11 14.28
N TRP A 38 4.76 -1.41 15.41
CA TRP A 38 3.71 -1.40 16.42
C TRP A 38 2.43 -0.80 15.84
N ASP A 39 2.50 0.41 15.27
CA ASP A 39 1.41 1.09 14.57
C ASP A 39 0.76 0.15 13.56
N TYR A 40 1.54 -0.61 12.78
CA TYR A 40 0.98 -1.59 11.84
C TYR A 40 0.16 -2.70 12.51
N TRP A 41 0.58 -3.18 13.69
CA TRP A 41 -0.05 -4.30 14.40
C TRP A 41 -1.14 -3.88 15.41
N THR A 42 -1.09 -2.66 15.94
CA THR A 42 -1.96 -2.20 17.04
C THR A 42 -2.96 -1.14 16.63
N GLU A 43 -2.55 -0.16 15.81
CA GLU A 43 -3.40 0.96 15.39
C GLU A 43 -3.90 0.81 13.94
N GLY A 44 -3.09 0.17 13.12
CA GLY A 44 -3.38 -0.16 11.73
C GLY A 44 -4.42 -1.26 11.66
N VAL A 45 -5.56 -0.96 11.04
CA VAL A 45 -6.37 -2.05 10.48
C VAL A 45 -5.55 -2.64 9.35
N ALA A 46 -5.16 -3.92 9.45
CA ALA A 46 -4.51 -4.64 8.36
C ALA A 46 -5.48 -4.78 7.16
N ARG A 47 -5.66 -3.71 6.39
CA ARG A 47 -6.57 -3.62 5.23
C ARG A 47 -5.94 -4.21 3.97
N ARG A 48 -4.75 -4.82 4.05
CA ARG A 48 -4.09 -5.42 2.89
C ARG A 48 -5.01 -6.41 2.18
N ASP A 49 -5.70 -7.27 2.94
CA ASP A 49 -6.64 -8.24 2.35
C ASP A 49 -7.89 -7.54 1.78
N GLU A 50 -8.38 -6.49 2.44
CA GLU A 50 -9.48 -5.67 1.95
C GLU A 50 -9.13 -4.96 0.62
N VAL A 51 -7.99 -4.28 0.57
CA VAL A 51 -7.44 -3.60 -0.62
C VAL A 51 -7.20 -4.60 -1.74
N LYS A 52 -6.61 -5.76 -1.44
CA LYS A 52 -6.40 -6.83 -2.42
C LYS A 52 -7.73 -7.32 -2.99
N ASN A 53 -8.70 -7.64 -2.14
CA ASN A 53 -10.01 -8.14 -2.57
C ASN A 53 -10.76 -7.11 -3.42
N LYS A 54 -10.76 -5.83 -3.00
CA LYS A 54 -11.36 -4.73 -3.79
C LYS A 54 -10.64 -4.52 -5.12
N THR A 55 -9.31 -4.62 -5.14
CA THR A 55 -8.49 -4.51 -6.35
C THR A 55 -8.84 -5.61 -7.35
N GLU A 56 -8.96 -6.87 -6.89
CA GLU A 56 -9.35 -7.98 -7.76
C GLU A 56 -10.78 -7.81 -8.28
N ALA A 57 -11.72 -7.39 -7.42
CA ALA A 57 -13.09 -7.10 -7.84
C ALA A 57 -13.14 -5.98 -8.89
N TRP A 58 -12.36 -4.91 -8.70
CA TRP A 58 -12.24 -3.82 -9.66
C TRP A 58 -11.64 -4.28 -10.99
N LYS A 59 -10.61 -5.14 -10.97
CA LYS A 59 -10.01 -5.71 -12.20
C LYS A 59 -11.03 -6.48 -13.02
N VAL A 60 -11.90 -7.27 -12.37
CA VAL A 60 -13.01 -7.98 -13.03
C VAL A 60 -13.96 -6.98 -13.69
N LYS A 61 -14.44 -5.96 -12.94
CA LYS A 61 -15.32 -4.92 -13.50
C LYS A 61 -14.69 -4.19 -14.69
N MET A 62 -13.40 -3.87 -14.60
CA MET A 62 -12.67 -3.19 -15.67
C MET A 62 -12.50 -4.09 -16.91
N ALA A 63 -12.29 -5.39 -16.73
CA ALA A 63 -12.24 -6.36 -17.83
C ALA A 63 -13.61 -6.49 -18.52
N ASP A 64 -14.69 -6.56 -17.75
CA ASP A 64 -16.06 -6.59 -18.27
C ASP A 64 -16.38 -5.31 -19.05
N TYR A 65 -16.04 -4.15 -18.49
CA TYR A 65 -16.16 -2.86 -19.18
C TYR A 65 -15.40 -2.86 -20.51
N LYS A 66 -14.17 -3.38 -20.56
CA LYS A 66 -13.36 -3.43 -21.79
C LYS A 66 -13.96 -4.34 -22.88
N THR A 67 -14.59 -5.45 -22.49
CA THR A 67 -15.12 -6.45 -23.44
C THR A 67 -16.34 -5.96 -24.21
N ARG A 68 -17.14 -5.05 -23.63
CA ARG A 68 -18.42 -4.55 -24.21
C ARG A 68 -18.27 -3.52 -25.35
N SER A 69 -17.19 -3.58 -26.12
CA SER A 69 -16.81 -2.58 -27.14
C SER A 69 -17.92 -2.25 -28.17
N SER A 70 -18.70 -3.24 -28.62
CA SER A 70 -19.75 -3.06 -29.64
C SER A 70 -20.97 -2.25 -29.18
N GLN A 71 -21.26 -2.24 -27.88
CA GLN A 71 -22.39 -1.48 -27.32
C GLN A 71 -22.02 0.00 -27.07
N LYS A 72 -20.72 0.32 -26.96
CA LYS A 72 -20.21 1.67 -26.63
C LYS A 72 -20.44 2.71 -27.71
N GLY A 73 -20.51 2.29 -28.97
CA GLY A 73 -20.81 3.19 -30.10
C GLY A 73 -22.23 3.73 -30.06
N LYS A 74 -23.16 3.06 -29.37
CA LYS A 74 -24.59 3.43 -29.32
C LYS A 74 -24.93 4.39 -28.17
N ASP A 75 -24.09 4.46 -27.13
CA ASP A 75 -24.34 5.29 -25.94
C ASP A 75 -23.05 5.79 -25.27
N LEU A 76 -22.40 6.74 -25.93
CA LEU A 76 -21.09 7.26 -25.53
C LEU A 76 -21.11 7.93 -24.14
N ASN A 77 -22.19 8.63 -23.79
CA ASN A 77 -22.29 9.37 -22.53
C ASN A 77 -22.39 8.42 -21.33
N ASN A 78 -23.13 7.32 -21.46
CA ASN A 78 -23.21 6.33 -20.40
C ASN A 78 -21.87 5.59 -20.21
N CYS A 79 -21.16 5.26 -21.30
CA CYS A 79 -19.82 4.69 -21.19
C CYS A 79 -18.80 5.62 -20.52
N LYS A 80 -18.87 6.92 -20.76
CA LYS A 80 -18.02 7.91 -20.08
C LYS A 80 -18.29 7.95 -18.57
N LYS A 81 -19.57 7.91 -18.17
CA LYS A 81 -19.97 7.90 -16.75
C LYS A 81 -19.48 6.63 -16.06
N GLU A 82 -19.72 5.47 -16.65
CA GLU A 82 -19.29 4.16 -16.12
C GLU A 82 -17.76 4.10 -15.96
N LYS A 83 -17.00 4.58 -16.96
CA LYS A 83 -15.55 4.68 -16.86
C LYS A 83 -15.10 5.58 -15.70
N ALA A 84 -15.72 6.75 -15.55
CA ALA A 84 -15.40 7.69 -14.49
C ALA A 84 -15.77 7.15 -13.09
N GLU A 85 -16.75 6.27 -12.98
CA GLU A 85 -17.08 5.57 -11.74
C GLU A 85 -16.02 4.51 -11.40
N LEU A 86 -15.59 3.71 -12.38
CA LEU A 86 -14.50 2.75 -12.20
C LEU A 86 -13.18 3.45 -11.81
N GLU A 87 -12.87 4.60 -12.40
CA GLU A 87 -11.69 5.39 -12.05
C GLU A 87 -11.78 5.93 -10.61
N ARG A 88 -12.96 6.40 -10.19
CA ARG A 88 -13.19 6.83 -8.81
C ARG A 88 -13.07 5.69 -7.81
N GLU A 89 -13.64 4.52 -8.13
CA GLU A 89 -13.51 3.31 -7.30
C GLU A 89 -12.04 2.90 -7.15
N PHE A 90 -11.27 2.93 -8.25
CA PHE A 90 -9.84 2.64 -8.20
C PHE A 90 -9.07 3.63 -7.32
N ALA A 91 -9.32 4.93 -7.46
CA ALA A 91 -8.68 5.95 -6.65
C ALA A 91 -8.99 5.79 -5.14
N GLN A 92 -10.22 5.39 -4.80
CA GLN A 92 -10.58 5.07 -3.41
C GLN A 92 -9.85 3.85 -2.89
N ILE A 93 -9.73 2.78 -3.69
CA ILE A 93 -8.98 1.58 -3.31
C ILE A 93 -7.50 1.92 -3.07
N GLN A 94 -6.94 2.78 -3.92
CA GLN A 94 -5.58 3.29 -3.79
C GLN A 94 -5.43 4.09 -2.48
N GLN A 95 -6.33 5.04 -2.19
CA GLN A 95 -6.28 5.81 -0.95
C GLN A 95 -6.35 4.93 0.32
N MET A 96 -6.93 3.73 0.24
CA MET A 96 -6.98 2.78 1.35
C MET A 96 -5.69 1.98 1.57
N ASP A 97 -4.77 1.98 0.61
CA ASP A 97 -3.47 1.34 0.78
C ASP A 97 -2.58 2.22 1.66
N LEU A 98 -2.21 1.71 2.83
CA LEU A 98 -1.40 2.41 3.83
C LEU A 98 -0.03 2.87 3.28
N PHE A 99 0.37 2.38 2.10
CA PHE A 99 1.69 2.60 1.50
C PHE A 99 1.68 3.52 0.27
N LEU A 100 0.59 4.25 -0.03
CA LEU A 100 0.52 5.07 -1.23
C LEU A 100 1.06 6.51 -1.10
N ASP A 101 1.43 6.95 0.10
CA ASP A 101 1.95 8.30 0.36
C ASP A 101 3.39 8.32 0.95
N ILE A 102 4.24 7.35 0.60
CA ILE A 102 5.69 7.36 0.91
C ILE A 102 6.53 7.25 -0.36
#